data_AF-A0A976LN20-F1
#
_entry.id   AF-A0A976LN20-F1
#
_cell.length_a   1.000
_cell.length_b   1.000
_cell.length_c   1.000
_cell.angle_alpha   90.00
_cell.angle_beta   90.00
_cell.angle_gamma   90.00
#
_symmetry.space_group_name_H-M   'P 1'
#
loop_
_entity.id
_entity.type
_entity.pdbx_description
1 polymer ?
#
loop_
_entity_poly.entity_id
_entity_poly.type
_entity_poly.pdbx_seq_one_letter_code
_entity_poly.pdbx_strand_id
1 'polypeptide(L)'
;KYTMEEPPPTGLLKVDMSLGEIEAAKLKKLRAERDNAAWQKALDKLREVSKTDENVMPAVIEAVKAKATVGEVCDVWRELFGEYRPKEFV
;
A
#
# COMPACT_ATOMS: atom_id res chain seq x y z
N LYS A 1 -28.04 -37.92 -8.94
CA LYS A 1 -27.31 -36.74 -8.41
C LYS A 1 -27.54 -36.77 -6.90
N TYR A 2 -26.51 -37.10 -6.11
CA TYR A 2 -26.63 -37.25 -4.66
C TYR A 2 -26.07 -35.99 -4.01
N THR A 3 -26.94 -35.15 -3.45
CA THR A 3 -26.54 -33.97 -2.68
C THR A 3 -27.02 -34.19 -1.26
N MET A 4 -26.10 -34.19 -0.30
CA MET A 4 -26.42 -34.24 1.13
C MET A 4 -26.57 -32.81 1.64
N GLU A 5 -27.59 -32.56 2.47
CA GLU A 5 -27.73 -31.29 3.16
C GLU A 5 -26.68 -31.23 4.28
N GLU A 6 -25.63 -30.44 4.07
CA GLU A 6 -24.66 -30.12 5.12
C GLU A 6 -25.14 -28.93 5.95
N PRO A 7 -25.03 -29.00 7.30
CA PRO A 7 -25.30 -27.85 8.14
C PRO A 7 -24.32 -26.70 7.82
N PRO A 8 -24.74 -25.43 7.97
CA PRO A 8 -23.87 -24.29 7.67
C PRO A 8 -22.55 -24.38 8.46
N PRO A 9 -21.41 -24.02 7.85
CA PRO A 9 -20.12 -24.03 8.53
C PRO A 9 -20.14 -23.10 9.75
N THR A 10 -19.75 -23.63 10.91
CA THR A 10 -19.64 -22.89 12.17
C THR A 10 -18.20 -22.44 12.40
N GLY A 11 -18.00 -21.37 13.19
CA GLY A 11 -16.66 -20.90 13.55
C GLY A 11 -15.91 -20.13 12.45
N LEU A 12 -16.61 -19.54 11.49
CA LEU A 12 -15.98 -18.66 10.50
C LEU A 12 -15.31 -17.47 11.18
N LEU A 13 -14.03 -17.25 10.88
CA LEU A 13 -13.30 -16.05 11.29
C LEU A 13 -13.99 -14.82 10.68
N LYS A 14 -14.46 -13.92 11.54
CA LYS A 14 -15.00 -12.63 11.13
C LYS A 14 -13.95 -11.55 11.38
N VAL A 15 -13.63 -10.79 10.35
CA VAL A 15 -12.78 -9.61 10.49
C VAL A 15 -13.60 -8.51 11.15
N ASP A 16 -13.05 -7.90 12.19
CA ASP A 16 -13.64 -6.71 12.80
C ASP A 16 -13.38 -5.49 11.91
N MET A 17 -14.47 -4.87 11.44
CA MET A 17 -14.41 -3.70 10.57
C MET A 17 -13.88 -2.46 11.31
N SER A 18 -13.94 -2.43 12.65
CA SER A 18 -13.40 -1.34 13.47
C SER A 18 -11.88 -1.16 13.30
N LEU A 19 -11.17 -2.22 12.88
CA LEU A 19 -9.73 -2.17 12.62
C LEU A 19 -9.36 -1.10 11.57
N GLY A 20 -10.22 -0.88 10.58
CA GLY A 20 -9.99 0.15 9.57
C GLY A 20 -9.92 1.56 10.16
N GLU A 21 -10.78 1.87 11.13
CA GLU A 21 -10.80 3.17 11.82
C GLU A 21 -9.54 3.37 12.66
N ILE A 22 -9.08 2.30 13.32
CA ILE A 22 -7.85 2.29 14.14
C ILE A 22 -6.63 2.56 13.25
N GLU A 23 -6.50 1.87 12.12
CA GLU A 23 -5.38 2.07 11.19
C GLU A 23 -5.41 3.47 10.54
N ALA A 24 -6.60 3.99 10.21
CA ALA A 24 -6.75 5.35 9.69
C ALA A 24 -6.27 6.41 10.72
N ALA A 25 -6.59 6.22 12.01
CA ALA A 25 -6.12 7.09 13.08
C ALA A 25 -4.60 7.04 13.24
N LYS A 26 -3.99 5.85 13.18
CA LYS A 26 -2.53 5.68 13.21
C LYS A 26 -1.85 6.40 12.04
N LEU A 27 -2.37 6.27 10.82
CA LEU A 27 -1.84 6.95 9.64
C LEU A 27 -1.94 8.48 9.77
N LYS A 28 -3.05 9.00 10.29
CA LYS A 28 -3.21 10.44 10.53
C LYS A 28 -2.17 10.96 11.51
N LYS A 29 -1.93 10.24 12.61
CA LYS A 29 -0.89 10.57 13.59
C LYS A 29 0.51 10.53 12.98
N LEU A 30 0.83 9.46 12.23
CA LEU A 30 2.11 9.30 11.54
C LEU A 30 2.41 10.48 10.60
N ARG A 31 1.41 10.89 9.80
CA ARG A 31 1.54 12.02 8.87
C ARG A 31 1.70 13.37 9.59
N ALA A 32 1.15 13.52 10.79
CA ALA A 32 1.29 14.73 11.58
C ALA A 32 2.66 14.85 12.26
N GLU A 33 3.28 13.73 12.64
CA GLU A 33 4.53 13.69 13.39
C GLU A 33 5.79 13.61 12.51
N ARG A 34 5.65 13.25 11.23
CA ARG A 34 6.80 13.08 10.33
C ARG A 34 7.43 14.41 9.94
N ASP A 35 8.72 14.36 9.62
CA ASP A 35 9.41 15.43 8.92
C ASP A 35 8.95 15.46 7.44
N ASN A 36 8.12 16.44 7.10
CA ASN A 36 7.57 16.58 5.75
C ASN A 36 8.62 16.91 4.70
N ALA A 37 9.69 17.62 5.05
CA ALA A 37 10.75 17.96 4.10
C ALA A 37 11.59 16.72 3.77
N ALA A 38 11.96 15.94 4.79
CA ALA A 38 12.68 14.69 4.60
C ALA A 38 11.84 13.66 3.82
N TRP A 39 10.55 13.55 4.16
CA TRP A 39 9.59 12.69 3.45
C TRP A 39 9.47 13.04 1.97
N GLN A 40 9.22 14.32 1.66
CA GLN A 40 9.07 14.78 0.27
C GLN A 40 10.34 14.51 -0.53
N LYS A 41 11.51 14.85 0.02
CA LYS A 41 12.80 14.62 -0.62
C LYS A 41 13.05 13.13 -0.91
N ALA A 42 12.67 12.25 0.01
CA ALA A 42 12.83 10.81 -0.17
C ALA A 42 11.90 10.25 -1.26
N LEU A 43 10.65 10.73 -1.33
CA LEU A 43 9.73 10.36 -2.41
C LEU A 43 10.17 10.90 -3.78
N ASP A 44 10.69 12.13 -3.84
CA ASP A 44 11.21 12.69 -5.07
C ASP A 44 12.42 11.90 -5.57
N LYS A 45 13.34 11.52 -4.67
CA LYS A 45 14.44 10.63 -5.01
C LYS A 45 13.95 9.28 -5.52
N LEU A 46 12.95 8.69 -4.86
CA LEU A 46 12.35 7.44 -5.33
C LEU A 46 11.76 7.59 -6.74
N ARG A 47 11.10 8.71 -7.02
CA ARG A 47 10.55 9.02 -8.34
C ARG A 47 11.64 9.10 -9.40
N GLU A 48 12.76 9.77 -9.10
CA GLU A 48 13.88 9.89 -10.05
C GLU A 48 14.59 8.56 -10.29
N VAL A 49 14.90 7.79 -9.24
CA VAL A 49 15.51 6.45 -9.39
C VAL A 49 14.58 5.50 -10.13
N SER A 50 13.26 5.61 -9.96
CA SER A 50 12.29 4.76 -10.67
C SER A 50 12.21 5.06 -12.17
N LYS A 51 12.78 6.17 -12.65
CA LYS A 51 12.86 6.49 -14.09
C LYS A 51 14.14 5.97 -14.74
N THR A 52 15.08 5.44 -13.96
CA THR A 52 16.35 4.89 -14.47
C THR A 52 16.35 3.37 -14.36
N ASP A 53 17.40 2.72 -14.86
CA ASP A 53 17.62 1.28 -14.71
C ASP A 53 18.35 0.92 -13.38
N GLU A 54 18.42 1.86 -12.44
CA GLU A 54 19.07 1.66 -11.15
C GLU A 54 18.20 0.84 -10.18
N ASN A 55 18.83 0.27 -9.16
CA ASN A 55 18.10 -0.44 -8.12
C ASN A 55 17.27 0.53 -7.27
N VAL A 56 15.95 0.33 -7.26
CA VAL A 56 14.98 1.13 -6.49
C VAL A 56 14.98 0.86 -4.98
N MET A 57 15.47 -0.31 -4.53
CA MET A 57 15.36 -0.72 -3.12
C MET A 57 16.02 0.24 -2.13
N PRO A 58 17.22 0.79 -2.37
CA PRO A 58 17.80 1.81 -1.50
C PRO A 58 16.90 3.05 -1.33
N ALA A 59 16.27 3.52 -2.41
CA ALA A 59 15.37 4.67 -2.37
C ALA A 59 14.08 4.36 -1.60
N VAL A 60 13.54 3.14 -1.73
CA VAL A 60 12.39 2.69 -0.93
C VAL A 60 12.74 2.66 0.57
N ILE A 61 13.91 2.16 0.94
CA ILE A 61 14.36 2.13 2.34
C ILE A 61 14.47 3.56 2.89
N GLU A 62 14.99 4.50 2.10
CA GLU A 62 15.05 5.92 2.49
C GLU A 62 13.66 6.52 2.68
N ALA A 63 12.70 6.25 1.79
CA ALA A 63 11.32 6.70 1.93
C ALA A 63 10.66 6.14 3.20
N VAL A 64 10.83 4.85 3.49
CA VAL A 64 10.28 4.22 4.70
C VAL A 64 10.92 4.78 5.97
N LYS A 65 12.24 5.04 5.97
CA LYS A 65 12.93 5.72 7.07
C LYS A 65 12.37 7.13 7.31
N ALA A 66 12.03 7.84 6.23
CA ALA A 66 11.35 9.14 6.28
C ALA A 66 9.84 9.05 6.57
N LYS A 67 9.35 7.90 7.05
CA LYS A 67 7.93 7.66 7.40
C LYS A 67 6.97 7.81 6.22
N ALA A 68 7.42 7.49 5.00
CA ALA A 68 6.51 7.25 3.89
C ALA A 68 5.71 5.97 4.13
N THR A 69 4.43 6.02 3.74
CA THR A 69 3.52 4.87 3.80
C THR A 69 3.67 4.00 2.55
N VAL A 70 3.26 2.74 2.64
CA VAL A 70 3.21 1.84 1.47
C VAL A 70 2.35 2.43 0.36
N GLY A 71 1.22 3.04 0.72
CA GLY A 71 0.34 3.73 -0.24
C GLY A 71 1.06 4.83 -1.01
N GLU A 72 1.78 5.71 -0.30
CA GLU A 72 2.53 6.82 -0.93
C GLU A 72 3.66 6.34 -1.85
N VAL A 73 4.35 5.26 -1.49
CA VAL A 73 5.36 4.62 -2.37
C VAL A 73 4.70 4.06 -3.63
N CYS A 74 3.57 3.36 -3.47
CA CYS A 74 2.81 2.84 -4.60
C CYS A 74 2.22 3.97 -5.46
N ASP A 75 1.82 5.10 -4.87
CA ASP A 75 1.31 6.27 -5.60
C ASP A 75 2.36 6.84 -6.55
N VAL A 76 3.63 6.94 -6.12
CA VAL A 76 4.73 7.34 -7.01
C VAL A 76 4.81 6.42 -8.24
N TRP A 77 4.66 5.11 -8.06
CA TRP A 77 4.70 4.16 -9.17
C TRP A 77 3.43 4.17 -10.01
N ARG A 78 2.25 4.39 -9.41
CA ARG A 78 1.00 4.57 -10.16
C ARG A 78 1.06 5.81 -11.05
N GLU A 79 1.65 6.90 -10.57
CA GLU A 79 1.86 8.12 -11.36
C GLU A 79 2.82 7.89 -12.53
N LEU A 80 3.89 7.11 -12.31
CA LEU A 80 4.93 6.87 -13.33
C LEU A 80 4.55 5.78 -14.35
N PHE A 81 4.00 4.66 -13.89
CA PHE A 81 3.78 3.46 -14.69
C PHE A 81 2.31 3.15 -14.95
N GLY A 82 1.41 3.83 -14.24
CA GLY A 82 -0.01 3.51 -14.26
C GLY A 82 -0.34 2.25 -13.45
N GLU A 83 -1.54 1.72 -13.70
CA GLU A 83 -2.02 0.49 -13.08
C GLU A 83 -2.25 -0.57 -14.15
N TYR A 84 -1.82 -1.80 -13.86
CA TYR A 84 -2.12 -2.93 -14.73
C TYR A 84 -3.63 -3.19 -14.77
N ARG A 85 -4.19 -3.26 -15.99
CA ARG A 85 -5.57 -3.68 -16.23
C ARG A 85 -5.56 -4.99 -17.02
N PRO A 86 -6.11 -6.09 -16.47
CA PRO A 86 -6.21 -7.33 -17.21
C PRO A 86 -7.07 -7.12 -18.46
N LYS A 87 -6.72 -7.82 -19.55
CA LYS A 87 -7.56 -7.82 -20.76
C LYS A 87 -8.83 -8.59 -20.46
N GLU A 88 -9.97 -7.93 -20.51
CA GLU A 88 -11.26 -8.61 -20.52
C GLU A 88 -11.43 -9.28 -21.89
N PHE A 89 -11.40 -10.61 -21.90
CA PHE A 89 -11.86 -11.37 -23.05
C PHE A 89 -13.38 -11.50 -22.91
N VAL A 90 -14.10 -10.74 -23.72
CA VAL A 90 -15.55 -10.91 -23.93
C VAL A 90 -15.76 -11.92 -25.04
#